data_AF-A0A1Y6B8B1-F1
#
_entry.id   AF-A0A1Y6B8B1-F1
#
_cell.length_a   1.000
_cell.length_b   1.000
_cell.length_c   1.000
_cell.angle_alpha   90.00
_cell.angle_beta   90.00
_cell.angle_gamma   90.00
#
_symmetry.space_group_name_H-M   'P 1'
#
loop_
_entity.id
_entity.type
_entity.pdbx_description
1 polymer ?
#
loop_
_entity_poly.entity_id
_entity_poly.type
_entity_poly.pdbx_seq_one_letter_code
_entity_poly.pdbx_strand_id
1 'polypeptide(L)'
;MNSRDQKPSDKLGLEEIVKLANKVGLEYVEAKKRAEYLELMKSPTKAKIAIKYDTGEHNEAKLKRLTETDPEYLSFIEQLAEARRDSDRLKVRYESYKNLFDARRSLLSYQKEEMKLI
;
A
#
# COMPACT_ATOMS: atom_id res chain seq x y z
N MET A 1 22.02 36.93 -20.80
CA MET A 1 21.12 35.77 -20.96
C MET A 1 21.99 34.57 -21.32
N ASN A 2 22.35 33.72 -20.35
CA ASN A 2 23.08 32.48 -20.61
C ASN A 2 22.15 31.30 -20.36
N SER A 3 21.70 30.73 -21.47
CA SER A 3 20.98 29.48 -21.55
C SER A 3 22.00 28.37 -21.80
N ARG A 4 21.81 27.23 -21.12
CA ARG A 4 22.33 25.88 -21.44
C ARG A 4 23.66 25.49 -20.79
N ASP A 5 23.53 24.94 -19.59
CA ASP A 5 24.13 23.66 -19.22
C ASP A 5 23.23 22.97 -18.19
N GLN A 6 22.03 22.57 -18.64
CA GLN A 6 21.26 21.57 -17.90
C GLN A 6 21.87 20.21 -18.26
N LYS A 7 22.59 19.62 -17.30
CA LYS A 7 23.11 18.24 -17.38
C LYS A 7 22.04 17.30 -17.97
N PRO A 8 22.42 16.31 -18.81
CA PRO A 8 21.47 15.34 -19.35
C PRO A 8 20.98 14.42 -18.23
N SER A 9 19.91 14.88 -17.58
CA SER A 9 18.82 14.17 -16.94
C SER A 9 19.16 12.94 -16.08
N ASP A 10 18.98 13.06 -14.76
CA ASP A 10 18.73 11.98 -13.79
C ASP A 10 17.41 11.22 -14.12
N LYS A 11 17.29 10.70 -15.34
CA LYS A 11 16.11 9.97 -15.81
C LYS A 11 16.39 8.49 -15.64
N LEU A 12 15.64 7.85 -14.74
CA LEU A 12 15.69 6.40 -14.52
C LEU A 12 15.59 5.64 -15.85
N GLY A 13 16.50 4.69 -16.05
CA GLY A 13 16.47 3.75 -17.17
C GLY A 13 15.36 2.72 -17.01
N LEU A 14 14.97 2.05 -18.11
CA LEU A 14 13.92 1.01 -18.08
C LEU A 14 14.21 -0.09 -17.05
N GLU A 15 15.47 -0.54 -16.98
CA GLU A 15 15.89 -1.58 -16.04
C GLU A 15 15.75 -1.12 -14.58
N GLU A 16 16.09 0.13 -14.29
CA GLU A 16 15.98 0.70 -12.95
C GLU A 16 14.50 0.84 -12.54
N ILE A 17 13.64 1.27 -13.46
CA ILE A 17 12.20 1.35 -13.23
C ILE A 17 11.64 -0.04 -12.91
N VAL A 18 12.06 -1.08 -13.65
CA VAL A 18 11.64 -2.46 -13.38
C VAL A 18 12.13 -2.96 -12.02
N LYS A 19 13.40 -2.70 -11.66
CA LYS A 19 13.94 -3.05 -10.34
C LYS A 19 13.14 -2.40 -9.21
N LEU A 20 12.84 -1.11 -9.34
CA LEU A 20 12.04 -0.36 -8.36
C LEU A 20 10.59 -0.85 -8.30
N ALA A 21 9.97 -1.09 -9.45
CA ALA A 21 8.60 -1.62 -9.53
C ALA A 21 8.50 -2.99 -8.85
N ASN A 22 9.44 -3.90 -9.11
CA ASN A 22 9.44 -5.23 -8.51
C ASN A 22 9.62 -5.17 -6.99
N LYS A 23 10.56 -4.35 -6.51
CA LYS A 23 10.77 -4.15 -5.07
C LYS A 23 9.50 -3.64 -4.39
N VAL A 24 8.92 -2.56 -4.90
CA VAL A 24 7.69 -1.99 -4.33
C VAL A 24 6.51 -2.93 -4.49
N GLY A 25 6.46 -3.71 -5.57
CA GLY A 25 5.43 -4.73 -5.80
C GLY A 25 5.46 -5.84 -4.75
N LEU A 26 6.64 -6.32 -4.36
CA LEU A 26 6.79 -7.31 -3.30
C LEU A 26 6.36 -6.72 -1.94
N GLU A 27 6.85 -5.52 -1.61
CA GLU A 27 6.45 -4.80 -0.38
C GLU A 27 4.92 -4.60 -0.32
N TYR A 28 4.29 -4.23 -1.45
CA TYR A 28 2.84 -4.08 -1.56
C TYR A 28 2.11 -5.40 -1.28
N VAL A 29 2.56 -6.51 -1.85
CA VAL A 29 1.93 -7.83 -1.64
C VAL A 29 2.00 -8.24 -0.18
N GLU A 30 3.13 -8.01 0.49
CA GLU A 30 3.29 -8.28 1.92
C GLU A 30 2.37 -7.41 2.78
N ALA A 31 2.34 -6.11 2.54
CA ALA A 31 1.45 -5.17 3.24
C ALA A 31 -0.03 -5.52 3.04
N LYS A 32 -0.41 -5.90 1.81
CA LYS A 32 -1.76 -6.33 1.47
C LYS A 32 -2.15 -7.61 2.24
N LYS A 33 -1.29 -8.63 2.23
CA LYS A 33 -1.52 -9.88 2.99
C LYS A 33 -1.71 -9.59 4.48
N ARG A 34 -0.90 -8.68 5.05
CA ARG A 34 -1.04 -8.27 6.45
C ARG A 34 -2.39 -7.59 6.71
N ALA A 35 -2.80 -6.67 5.85
CA ALA A 35 -4.09 -6.00 5.98
C ALA A 35 -5.27 -6.98 5.87
N GLU A 36 -5.22 -7.92 4.92
CA GLU A 36 -6.23 -8.98 4.74
C GLU A 36 -6.31 -9.91 5.94
N TYR A 37 -5.14 -10.31 6.49
CA TYR A 37 -5.08 -11.11 7.70
C TYR A 37 -5.71 -10.39 8.90
N LEU A 38 -5.36 -9.11 9.13
CA LEU A 38 -5.93 -8.33 10.21
C LEU A 38 -7.44 -8.12 10.01
N GLU A 39 -7.92 -7.95 8.78
CA GLU A 39 -9.37 -7.87 8.53
C GLU A 39 -10.08 -9.16 8.94
N LEU A 40 -9.52 -10.31 8.56
CA LEU A 40 -10.05 -11.62 8.94
C LEU A 40 -10.08 -11.81 10.47
N MET A 41 -9.04 -11.32 11.16
CA MET A 41 -8.91 -11.44 12.62
C MET A 41 -9.79 -10.46 13.40
N LYS A 42 -10.39 -9.45 12.76
CA LYS A 42 -11.18 -8.41 13.43
C LYS A 42 -12.33 -8.96 14.27
N SER A 43 -13.13 -9.86 13.70
CA SER A 43 -14.26 -10.48 14.41
C SER A 43 -13.80 -11.42 15.53
N PRO A 44 -12.84 -12.34 15.30
CA PRO A 44 -12.23 -13.14 16.37
C PRO A 44 -11.65 -12.32 17.53
N THR A 45 -10.90 -11.25 17.24
CA THR A 45 -10.32 -10.38 18.27
C THR A 45 -11.42 -9.70 19.08
N LYS A 46 -12.45 -9.15 18.40
CA LYS A 46 -13.60 -8.56 19.09
C LYS A 46 -14.32 -9.56 19.99
N ALA A 47 -14.53 -10.79 19.52
CA ALA A 47 -15.21 -11.83 20.27
C ALA A 47 -14.42 -12.25 21.52
N LYS A 48 -13.09 -12.40 21.42
CA LYS A 48 -12.23 -12.71 22.57
C LYS A 48 -12.34 -11.65 23.66
N ILE A 49 -12.37 -10.38 23.29
CA ILE A 49 -12.51 -9.26 24.23
C ILE A 49 -13.93 -9.23 24.81
N ALA A 50 -14.96 -9.51 24.01
CA ALA A 50 -16.32 -9.61 24.52
C ALA A 50 -16.45 -10.70 25.59
N ILE A 51 -15.86 -11.89 25.38
CA ILE A 51 -15.85 -12.98 26.38
C ILE A 51 -15.20 -12.55 27.70
N LYS A 52 -14.14 -11.74 27.64
CA LYS A 52 -13.46 -11.22 28.85
C LYS A 52 -14.37 -10.32 29.69
N TYR A 53 -15.31 -9.61 29.06
CA TYR A 53 -16.27 -8.71 29.73
C TYR A 53 -17.63 -9.35 30.02
N ASP A 54 -17.88 -10.55 29.49
CA ASP A 54 -19.16 -11.23 29.66
C ASP A 54 -19.23 -11.92 31.03
N THR A 55 -19.55 -11.13 32.05
CA THR A 55 -19.76 -11.60 33.43
C THR A 55 -21.19 -12.05 33.70
N GLY A 56 -22.07 -12.07 32.69
CA GLY A 56 -23.51 -12.30 32.85
C GLY A 56 -24.30 -11.12 33.45
N GLU A 57 -23.61 -10.06 33.90
CA GLU A 57 -24.24 -8.87 34.50
C GLU A 57 -24.45 -7.73 33.50
N HIS A 58 -23.91 -7.85 32.29
CA HIS A 58 -23.93 -6.79 31.29
C HIS A 58 -24.94 -7.11 30.20
N ASN A 59 -25.81 -6.13 29.90
CA ASN A 59 -26.63 -6.21 28.70
C ASN A 59 -25.76 -6.06 27.44
N GLU A 60 -26.29 -6.50 26.30
CA GLU A 60 -25.56 -6.52 25.02
C GLU A 60 -24.99 -5.14 24.63
N ALA A 61 -25.76 -4.07 24.86
CA ALA A 61 -25.32 -2.71 24.55
C ALA A 61 -24.13 -2.25 25.40
N LYS A 62 -24.09 -2.62 26.69
CA LYS A 62 -22.95 -2.34 27.56
C LYS A 62 -21.74 -3.18 27.17
N LEU A 63 -21.93 -4.47 26.89
CA LEU A 63 -20.87 -5.37 26.46
C LEU A 63 -20.21 -4.91 25.16
N LYS A 64 -21.02 -4.48 24.18
CA LYS A 64 -20.55 -3.90 22.92
C LYS A 64 -19.67 -2.68 23.15
N ARG A 65 -20.12 -1.72 23.98
CA ARG A 65 -19.34 -0.51 24.28
C ARG A 65 -18.01 -0.85 24.95
N LEU A 66 -18.03 -1.70 25.97
CA LEU A 66 -16.81 -2.13 26.67
C LEU A 66 -15.80 -2.76 25.72
N THR A 67 -16.29 -3.64 24.83
CA THR A 67 -15.46 -4.29 23.81
C THR A 67 -14.91 -3.28 22.79
N GLU A 68 -15.73 -2.36 22.31
CA GLU A 68 -15.34 -1.35 21.30
C GLU A 68 -14.41 -0.27 21.85
N THR A 69 -14.37 -0.09 23.18
CA THR A 69 -13.48 0.84 23.87
C THR A 69 -12.30 0.16 24.58
N ASP A 70 -12.19 -1.17 24.51
CA ASP A 70 -11.09 -1.89 25.13
C ASP A 70 -9.76 -1.49 24.45
N PRO A 71 -8.71 -1.16 25.21
CA PRO A 71 -7.42 -0.75 24.66
C PRO A 71 -6.79 -1.77 23.69
N GLU A 72 -6.98 -3.06 23.93
CA GLU A 72 -6.50 -4.13 23.04
C GLU A 72 -7.25 -4.10 21.70
N TYR A 73 -8.57 -3.89 21.73
CA TYR A 73 -9.35 -3.77 20.50
C TYR A 73 -9.00 -2.50 19.73
N LEU A 74 -8.84 -1.37 20.43
CA LEU A 74 -8.44 -0.11 19.81
C LEU A 74 -7.06 -0.22 19.15
N SER A 75 -6.07 -0.80 19.86
CA SER A 75 -4.74 -1.05 19.29
C SER A 75 -4.79 -1.96 18.07
N PHE A 76 -5.66 -2.98 18.10
CA PHE A 76 -5.85 -3.85 16.94
C PHE A 76 -6.42 -3.09 15.73
N ILE A 77 -7.42 -2.21 15.95
CA ILE A 77 -8.01 -1.39 14.90
C ILE A 77 -6.99 -0.39 14.33
N GLU A 78 -6.14 0.19 15.16
CA GLU A 78 -5.03 1.06 14.71
C GLU A 78 -4.05 0.31 13.80
N GLN A 79 -3.64 -0.91 14.20
CA GLN A 79 -2.77 -1.75 13.37
C GLN A 79 -3.40 -2.12 12.03
N LEU A 80 -4.71 -2.41 12.02
CA LEU A 80 -5.45 -2.68 10.78
C LEU A 80 -5.50 -1.44 9.88
N ALA A 81 -5.76 -0.27 10.45
CA ALA A 81 -5.79 0.99 9.70
C ALA A 81 -4.42 1.32 9.10
N GLU A 82 -3.34 1.13 9.87
CA GLU A 82 -1.96 1.31 9.41
C GLU A 82 -1.62 0.36 8.25
N ALA A 83 -1.92 -0.94 8.41
CA ALA A 83 -1.65 -1.93 7.36
C ALA A 83 -2.39 -1.63 6.05
N ARG A 84 -3.65 -1.17 6.14
CA ARG A 84 -4.42 -0.73 4.96
C ARG A 84 -3.77 0.48 4.30
N ARG A 85 -3.42 1.50 5.09
CA ARG A 85 -2.77 2.72 4.59
C ARG A 85 -1.45 2.40 3.88
N ASP A 86 -0.65 1.50 4.45
CA ASP A 86 0.61 1.08 3.85
C ASP A 86 0.41 0.32 2.53
N SER A 87 -0.55 -0.61 2.51
CA SER A 87 -0.95 -1.31 1.30
C SER A 87 -1.36 -0.34 0.19
N ASP A 88 -2.24 0.62 0.50
CA ASP A 88 -2.72 1.61 -0.49
C ASP A 88 -1.60 2.52 -0.99
N ARG A 89 -0.72 2.98 -0.09
CA ARG A 89 0.44 3.78 -0.44
C ARG A 89 1.38 3.03 -1.39
N LEU A 90 1.68 1.76 -1.09
CA LEU A 90 2.57 0.94 -1.91
C LEU A 90 1.93 0.59 -3.25
N LYS A 91 0.61 0.35 -3.30
CA LYS A 91 -0.15 0.16 -4.53
C LYS A 91 0.00 1.33 -5.49
N VAL A 92 -0.26 2.55 -5.02
CA VAL A 92 -0.13 3.77 -5.83
C VAL A 92 1.29 3.92 -6.35
N ARG A 93 2.30 3.65 -5.51
CA ARG A 93 3.70 3.74 -5.91
C ARG A 93 4.07 2.69 -6.96
N TYR A 94 3.60 1.46 -6.81
CA TYR A 94 3.79 0.40 -7.80
C TYR A 94 3.14 0.75 -9.14
N GLU A 95 1.89 1.19 -9.14
CA GLU A 95 1.17 1.64 -10.35
C GLU A 95 1.88 2.81 -11.02
N SER A 96 2.42 3.75 -10.25
CA SER A 96 3.20 4.87 -10.76
C SER A 96 4.46 4.42 -11.51
N TYR A 97 5.21 3.44 -10.97
CA TYR A 97 6.38 2.90 -11.67
C TYR A 97 6.01 2.12 -12.93
N LYS A 98 4.90 1.37 -12.90
CA LYS A 98 4.40 0.67 -14.08
C LYS A 98 4.04 1.67 -15.19
N ASN A 99 3.32 2.74 -14.86
CA ASN A 99 2.97 3.79 -15.80
C ASN A 99 4.21 4.51 -16.36
N LEU A 100 5.21 4.78 -15.50
CA LEU A 100 6.47 5.36 -15.93
C LEU A 100 7.22 4.46 -16.91
N PHE A 101 7.26 3.15 -16.64
CA PHE A 101 7.87 2.17 -17.54
C PHE A 101 7.18 2.17 -18.91
N ASP A 102 5.86 2.11 -18.94
CA ASP A 102 5.09 2.09 -20.18
C ASP A 102 5.29 3.38 -20.99
N ALA A 103 5.24 4.55 -20.35
CA ALA A 103 5.51 5.82 -21.00
C ALA A 103 6.92 5.89 -21.61
N ARG A 104 7.93 5.39 -20.89
CA ARG A 104 9.33 5.35 -21.36
C ARG A 104 9.51 4.40 -22.53
N ARG A 105 8.92 3.21 -22.45
CA ARG A 105 8.96 2.21 -23.50
C ARG A 105 8.32 2.75 -24.79
N SER A 106 7.16 3.41 -24.68
CA SER A 106 6.49 4.04 -25.81
C SER A 106 7.33 5.15 -26.43
N LEU A 107 7.97 6.00 -25.62
CA LEU A 107 8.84 7.07 -26.12
C LEU A 107 10.06 6.54 -26.86
N LEU A 108 10.71 5.49 -26.34
CA LEU A 108 11.83 4.83 -27.02
C LEU A 108 11.40 4.18 -28.35
N SER A 109 10.20 3.59 -28.40
CA SER A 109 9.65 3.03 -29.63
C SER A 109 9.43 4.13 -30.68
N TYR A 110 8.82 5.25 -30.28
CA TYR A 110 8.59 6.39 -31.15
C TYR A 110 9.90 6.97 -31.73
N GLN A 111 10.90 7.19 -30.87
CA GLN A 111 12.22 7.66 -31.30
C GLN A 111 12.89 6.70 -32.29
N LYS A 112 12.71 5.39 -32.11
CA LYS A 112 13.24 4.39 -33.04
C LYS A 112 12.52 4.40 -34.40
N GLU A 113 11.23 4.70 -34.43
CA GLU A 113 10.47 4.83 -35.67
C GLU A 113 10.84 6.10 -36.43
N GLU A 114 10.98 7.24 -35.74
CA GLU A 114 11.47 8.48 -36.36
C GLU A 114 12.86 8.31 -36.98
N MET A 115 13.79 7.65 -36.30
CA MET A 115 15.14 7.39 -36.84
C MET A 115 15.17 6.44 -38.04
N LYS A 116 14.10 5.68 -38.31
CA LYS A 116 13.99 4.83 -39.51
C LYS A 116 13.40 5.58 -40.71
N LEU A 117 12.78 6.73 -40.48
CA LEU A 117 12.14 7.57 -41.50
C LEU A 117 13.09 8.65 -42.06
N ILE A 118 14.27 8.81 -41.47
CA ILE A 118 15.38 9.68 -41.92
C ILE A 118 16.43 8.81 -42.60
#